data_AF-A0A6P2U8R6-F1
#
_entry.id   AF-A0A6P2U8R6-F1
#
_cell.length_a   1.000
_cell.length_b   1.000
_cell.length_c   1.000
_cell.angle_alpha   90.00
_cell.angle_beta   90.00
_cell.angle_gamma   90.00
#
_symmetry.space_group_name_H-M   'P 1'
#
loop_
_entity.id
_entity.type
_entity.pdbx_description
1 polymer ?
#
loop_
_entity_poly.entity_id
_entity_poly.type
_entity_poly.pdbx_seq_one_letter_code
_entity_poly.pdbx_strand_id
1 'polypeptide(L)'
;MKTKALLAVLLVLLGVSAASTAFAQESEPEPCLVLQPTRIAPDDVGEAGDHPGGGWLGLIPVGNRWKLAPASVRFEPSQPGGDIVDIKSNLGKAVALFRCKSLRPGKVDAANLAFPKDRKAIEPGTSPLRFGFHGRRYALRHTAAGAVIAEGDGKRSILHDFGGSSPPFSASLIWAGDLDRDGRLDFLMEFESDLGASFCLFTSGSAKENELVGTAGCMNVSG
;
A
#
# COMPACT_ATOMS: atom_id res chain seq x y z
N MET A 1 -43.34 -29.95 73.14
CA MET A 1 -43.66 -30.14 71.70
C MET A 1 -43.28 -28.84 70.99
N LYS A 2 -42.19 -28.80 70.20
CA LYS A 2 -42.19 -28.93 68.72
C LYS A 2 -43.27 -28.01 68.12
N THR A 3 -42.98 -26.93 67.37
CA THR A 3 -42.19 -26.89 66.13
C THR A 3 -42.01 -25.45 65.59
N LYS A 4 -40.83 -25.23 65.01
CA LYS A 4 -40.49 -24.56 63.73
C LYS A 4 -40.50 -23.02 63.59
N ALA A 5 -39.28 -22.56 63.34
CA ALA A 5 -38.81 -21.29 62.82
C ALA A 5 -39.35 -20.91 61.42
N LEU A 6 -39.26 -19.62 61.08
CA LEU A 6 -38.63 -19.20 59.82
C LEU A 6 -38.12 -17.76 59.88
N LEU A 7 -36.81 -17.66 59.66
CA LEU A 7 -35.98 -16.47 59.49
C LEU A 7 -36.31 -15.82 58.13
N ALA A 8 -36.54 -14.51 58.09
CA ALA A 8 -36.50 -13.72 56.86
C ALA A 8 -35.21 -12.89 56.88
N VAL A 9 -34.20 -13.32 56.11
CA VAL A 9 -32.97 -12.57 55.86
C VAL A 9 -33.14 -11.83 54.54
N LEU A 10 -33.09 -10.51 54.61
CA LEU A 10 -33.12 -9.59 53.47
C LEU A 10 -31.71 -9.52 52.87
N LEU A 11 -31.45 -10.15 51.72
CA LEU A 11 -30.21 -9.97 50.97
C LEU A 11 -30.34 -8.75 50.05
N VAL A 12 -29.59 -7.70 50.36
CA VAL A 12 -29.31 -6.58 49.46
C VAL A 12 -28.23 -7.03 48.48
N LEU A 13 -28.61 -7.26 47.22
CA LEU A 13 -27.67 -7.50 46.14
C LEU A 13 -27.09 -6.17 45.66
N LEU A 14 -25.86 -5.87 46.08
CA LEU A 14 -25.01 -4.86 45.45
C LEU A 14 -24.61 -5.37 44.06
N GLY A 15 -25.24 -4.81 43.03
CA GLY A 15 -24.85 -5.02 41.64
C GLY A 15 -23.51 -4.34 41.38
N VAL A 16 -22.42 -5.11 41.43
CA VAL A 16 -21.13 -4.70 40.86
C VAL A 16 -21.23 -4.90 39.36
N SER A 17 -21.52 -3.81 38.64
CA SER A 17 -21.44 -3.78 37.18
C SER A 17 -19.99 -4.02 36.75
N ALA A 18 -19.67 -5.27 36.41
CA ALA A 18 -18.47 -5.58 35.65
C ALA A 18 -18.66 -5.01 34.23
N ALA A 19 -18.21 -3.78 34.02
CA ALA A 19 -18.03 -3.25 32.68
C ALA A 19 -16.89 -4.04 32.03
N SER A 20 -17.24 -5.10 31.30
CA SER A 20 -16.34 -5.73 30.35
C SER A 20 -16.02 -4.69 29.27
N THR A 21 -14.86 -4.05 29.39
CA THR A 21 -14.24 -3.34 28.28
C THR A 21 -13.95 -4.38 27.21
N ALA A 22 -14.86 -4.52 26.25
CA ALA A 22 -14.56 -5.19 25.00
C ALA A 22 -13.48 -4.34 24.31
N PHE A 23 -12.22 -4.73 24.49
CA PHE A 23 -11.17 -4.30 23.59
C PHE A 23 -11.57 -4.85 22.23
N ALA A 24 -12.08 -3.98 21.36
CA ALA A 24 -12.13 -4.26 19.95
C ALA A 24 -10.69 -4.56 19.56
N GLN A 25 -10.41 -5.84 19.30
CA GLN A 25 -9.18 -6.25 18.67
C GLN A 25 -9.25 -5.64 17.27
N GLU A 26 -8.67 -4.45 17.13
CA GLU A 26 -8.48 -3.78 15.85
C GLU A 26 -7.72 -4.78 14.99
N SER A 27 -8.45 -5.45 14.09
CA SER A 27 -7.85 -6.37 13.16
C SER A 27 -6.89 -5.54 12.34
N GLU A 28 -5.63 -5.95 12.27
CA GLU A 28 -4.68 -5.30 11.37
C GLU A 28 -5.35 -5.24 9.99
N PRO A 29 -5.37 -4.06 9.35
CA PRO A 29 -6.04 -3.90 8.07
C PRO A 29 -5.44 -4.92 7.09
N GLU A 30 -6.30 -5.74 6.47
CA GLU A 30 -5.85 -6.72 5.49
C GLU A 30 -4.96 -6.05 4.44
N PRO A 31 -3.75 -6.60 4.18
CA PRO A 31 -2.82 -5.99 3.25
C PRO A 31 -3.42 -5.94 1.85
N CYS A 32 -3.13 -4.85 1.14
CA CYS A 32 -3.43 -4.74 -0.28
C CYS A 32 -2.60 -5.75 -1.07
N LEU A 33 -3.23 -6.51 -1.96
CA LEU A 33 -2.48 -7.13 -3.05
C LEU A 33 -2.21 -6.07 -4.12
N VAL A 34 -0.94 -5.91 -4.46
CA VAL A 34 -0.45 -4.95 -5.44
C VAL A 34 0.21 -5.73 -6.55
N LEU A 35 -0.05 -5.36 -7.80
CA LEU A 35 0.64 -5.90 -8.97
C LEU A 35 1.01 -4.79 -9.94
N GLN A 36 2.16 -4.95 -10.57
CA GLN A 36 2.52 -4.22 -11.78
C GLN A 36 2.24 -5.13 -12.99
N PRO A 37 1.60 -4.64 -14.07
CA PRO A 37 1.58 -5.38 -15.33
C PRO A 37 3.00 -5.55 -15.87
N THR A 38 3.56 -6.75 -15.74
CA THR A 38 4.95 -7.07 -16.09
C THR A 38 5.12 -8.57 -16.38
N ARG A 39 6.37 -9.02 -16.57
CA ARG A 39 6.77 -10.41 -16.69
C ARG A 39 7.68 -10.78 -15.52
N ILE A 40 7.35 -11.84 -14.79
CA ILE A 40 8.10 -12.28 -13.60
C ILE A 40 8.15 -13.81 -13.53
N ALA A 41 8.98 -14.36 -12.65
CA ALA A 41 8.94 -15.78 -12.34
C ALA A 41 7.58 -16.14 -11.69
N PRO A 42 7.05 -17.36 -11.92
CA PRO A 42 5.80 -17.80 -11.31
C PRO A 42 5.76 -17.64 -9.78
N ASP A 43 6.86 -17.94 -9.10
CA ASP A 43 6.94 -17.90 -7.65
C ASP A 43 6.83 -16.46 -7.09
N ASP A 44 7.25 -15.46 -7.88
CA ASP A 44 7.16 -14.03 -7.51
C ASP A 44 5.73 -13.47 -7.64
N VAL A 45 4.79 -14.21 -8.24
CA VAL A 45 3.38 -13.82 -8.29
C VAL A 45 2.78 -13.83 -6.88
N GLY A 46 3.24 -14.74 -6.02
CA GLY A 46 2.80 -14.87 -4.63
C GLY A 46 1.28 -15.08 -4.50
N GLU A 47 0.70 -14.57 -3.41
CA GLU A 47 -0.73 -14.67 -3.08
C GLU A 47 -1.65 -14.09 -4.18
N ALA A 48 -1.16 -13.16 -4.99
CA ALA A 48 -1.94 -12.62 -6.10
C ALA A 48 -2.33 -13.70 -7.13
N GLY A 49 -1.55 -14.79 -7.20
CA GLY A 49 -1.79 -15.95 -8.08
C GLY A 49 -3.09 -16.69 -7.75
N ASP A 50 -3.55 -16.64 -6.50
CA ASP A 50 -4.80 -17.24 -6.05
C ASP A 50 -6.05 -16.43 -6.44
N HIS A 51 -5.84 -15.27 -7.08
CA HIS A 51 -6.90 -14.32 -7.41
C HIS A 51 -6.94 -13.92 -8.90
N PRO A 52 -6.97 -14.87 -9.86
CA PRO A 52 -7.19 -14.53 -11.26
C PRO A 52 -8.62 -14.03 -11.50
N GLY A 53 -8.83 -13.35 -12.62
CA GLY A 53 -10.13 -12.81 -13.00
C GLY A 53 -10.45 -11.48 -12.32
N GLY A 54 -11.72 -11.27 -11.97
CA GLY A 54 -12.23 -9.98 -11.50
C GLY A 54 -11.92 -9.66 -10.02
N GLY A 55 -12.45 -8.52 -9.56
CA GLY A 55 -12.26 -8.02 -8.19
C GLY A 55 -11.01 -7.16 -8.00
N TRP A 56 -10.31 -6.86 -9.09
CA TRP A 56 -9.16 -5.95 -9.10
C TRP A 56 -9.59 -4.54 -9.52
N LEU A 57 -8.81 -3.54 -9.11
CA LEU A 57 -8.87 -2.17 -9.59
C LEU A 57 -7.56 -1.83 -10.29
N GLY A 58 -7.61 -1.30 -11.51
CA GLY A 58 -6.44 -0.78 -12.19
C GLY A 58 -6.36 0.74 -12.10
N LEU A 59 -5.19 1.27 -11.74
CA LEU A 59 -4.89 2.69 -11.84
C LEU A 59 -4.49 3.01 -13.29
N ILE A 60 -5.30 3.84 -13.94
CA ILE A 60 -5.11 4.19 -15.36
C ILE A 60 -5.13 5.71 -15.59
N PRO A 61 -4.27 6.22 -16.48
CA PRO A 61 -4.36 7.60 -16.95
C PRO A 61 -5.54 7.75 -17.93
N VAL A 62 -6.28 8.84 -17.80
CA VAL A 62 -7.40 9.24 -18.67
C VAL A 62 -7.23 10.72 -19.03
N GLY A 63 -6.51 10.96 -20.14
CA GLY A 63 -6.04 12.31 -20.47
C GLY A 63 -5.09 12.81 -19.39
N ASN A 64 -5.37 14.00 -18.83
CA ASN A 64 -4.58 14.60 -17.75
C ASN A 64 -5.10 14.23 -16.34
N ARG A 65 -5.90 13.16 -16.23
CA ARG A 65 -6.52 12.73 -14.97
C ARG A 65 -6.23 11.26 -14.72
N TRP A 66 -6.46 10.82 -13.49
CA TRP A 66 -6.30 9.44 -13.08
C TRP A 66 -7.62 8.86 -12.59
N LYS A 67 -7.79 7.55 -12.74
CA LYS A 67 -8.92 6.81 -12.15
C LYS A 67 -8.52 5.40 -11.76
N LEU A 68 -9.21 4.88 -10.75
CA LEU A 68 -9.31 3.44 -10.49
C LEU A 68 -10.48 2.89 -11.29
N ALA A 69 -10.23 1.91 -12.15
CA ALA A 69 -11.24 1.23 -12.95
C ALA A 69 -11.29 -0.26 -12.59
N PRO A 70 -12.47 -0.90 -12.60
CA PRO A 70 -12.57 -2.35 -12.43
C PRO A 70 -11.71 -3.07 -13.47
N ALA A 71 -10.93 -4.03 -13.01
CA ALA A 71 -9.98 -4.78 -13.80
C ALA A 71 -10.20 -6.29 -13.63
N SER A 72 -9.73 -7.05 -14.60
CA SER A 72 -9.55 -8.49 -14.49
C SER A 72 -8.11 -8.85 -14.83
N VAL A 73 -7.52 -9.71 -14.01
CA VAL A 73 -6.11 -10.12 -14.12
C VAL A 73 -6.03 -11.55 -14.65
N ARG A 74 -5.02 -11.81 -15.50
CA ARG A 74 -4.65 -13.13 -15.98
C ARG A 74 -3.15 -13.33 -15.84
N PHE A 75 -2.77 -14.52 -15.41
CA PHE A 75 -1.40 -14.98 -15.30
C PHE A 75 -1.19 -16.00 -16.43
N GLU A 76 -0.46 -15.61 -17.46
CA GLU A 76 -0.27 -16.44 -18.67
C GLU A 76 1.21 -16.81 -18.81
N PRO A 77 1.57 -18.09 -18.96
CA PRO A 77 2.93 -18.47 -19.29
C PRO A 77 3.38 -17.75 -20.57
N SER A 78 4.49 -17.02 -20.49
CA SER A 78 5.05 -16.30 -21.63
C SER A 78 5.83 -17.21 -22.58
N GLN A 79 6.24 -18.39 -22.09
CA GLN A 79 7.01 -19.40 -22.81
C GLN A 79 6.53 -20.82 -22.46
N PRO A 80 6.74 -21.83 -23.33
CA PRO A 80 6.30 -23.22 -23.08
C PRO A 80 6.85 -23.84 -21.80
N GLY A 81 8.02 -23.41 -21.34
CA GLY A 81 8.65 -23.89 -20.11
C GLY A 81 7.97 -23.39 -18.83
N GLY A 82 7.18 -22.32 -18.90
CA GLY A 82 6.47 -21.77 -17.74
C GLY A 82 7.36 -20.96 -16.78
N ASP A 83 8.65 -20.82 -17.05
CA ASP A 83 9.61 -20.11 -16.17
C ASP A 83 9.31 -18.61 -16.00
N ILE A 84 8.49 -18.04 -16.89
CA ILE A 84 8.08 -16.64 -16.85
C ILE A 84 6.59 -16.52 -17.12
N VAL A 85 5.89 -15.80 -16.25
CA VAL A 85 4.46 -15.49 -16.32
C VAL A 85 4.27 -14.02 -16.70
N ASP A 86 3.45 -13.78 -17.73
CA ASP A 86 2.93 -12.46 -18.05
C ASP A 86 1.75 -12.13 -17.12
N ILE A 87 1.83 -11.02 -16.39
CA ILE A 87 0.71 -10.45 -15.63
C ILE A 87 -0.07 -9.51 -16.54
N LYS A 88 -1.21 -9.98 -17.05
CA LYS A 88 -2.07 -9.22 -17.98
C LYS A 88 -3.30 -8.68 -17.31
N SER A 89 -3.74 -7.50 -17.76
CA SER A 89 -5.03 -6.91 -17.41
C SER A 89 -5.86 -6.65 -18.66
N ASN A 90 -7.18 -6.71 -18.52
CA ASN A 90 -8.10 -6.17 -19.53
C ASN A 90 -7.98 -4.64 -19.70
N LEU A 91 -7.30 -3.95 -18.76
CA LEU A 91 -6.99 -2.53 -18.85
C LEU A 91 -5.58 -2.32 -19.43
N GLY A 92 -5.47 -2.17 -20.75
CA GLY A 92 -4.18 -2.09 -21.44
C GLY A 92 -3.28 -0.89 -21.12
N LYS A 93 -3.74 0.07 -20.29
CA LYS A 93 -2.95 1.23 -19.82
C LYS A 93 -2.77 1.25 -18.30
N ALA A 94 -3.07 0.14 -17.61
CA ALA A 94 -2.90 0.08 -16.16
C ALA A 94 -1.42 0.19 -15.80
N VAL A 95 -1.09 1.12 -14.90
CA VAL A 95 0.27 1.23 -14.35
C VAL A 95 0.42 0.40 -13.07
N ALA A 96 -0.70 0.11 -12.42
CA ALA A 96 -0.79 -0.74 -11.24
C ALA A 96 -2.17 -1.41 -11.17
N LEU A 97 -2.24 -2.55 -10.51
CA LEU A 97 -3.44 -3.31 -10.22
C LEU A 97 -3.49 -3.56 -8.71
N PHE A 98 -4.67 -3.39 -8.13
CA PHE A 98 -4.89 -3.47 -6.70
C PHE A 98 -6.07 -4.37 -6.37
N ARG A 99 -5.92 -5.20 -5.35
CA ARG A 99 -7.02 -5.87 -4.66
C ARG A 99 -6.96 -5.45 -3.19
N CYS A 100 -7.75 -4.44 -2.87
CA CYS A 100 -7.74 -3.76 -1.57
C CYS A 100 -9.18 -3.48 -1.12
N LYS A 101 -9.49 -3.76 0.15
CA LYS A 101 -10.81 -3.44 0.72
C LYS A 101 -11.05 -1.94 0.91
N SER A 102 -9.99 -1.14 1.05
CA SER A 102 -10.07 0.33 1.19
C SER A 102 -10.36 1.05 -0.13
N LEU A 103 -9.96 0.49 -1.27
CA LEU A 103 -10.05 1.17 -2.56
C LEU A 103 -11.41 1.00 -3.25
N ARG A 104 -11.80 2.01 -4.04
CA ARG A 104 -13.07 2.03 -4.77
C ARG A 104 -12.88 2.55 -6.21
N PRO A 105 -13.63 2.03 -7.20
CA PRO A 105 -13.64 2.61 -8.54
C PRO A 105 -13.97 4.10 -8.54
N GLY A 106 -13.44 4.83 -9.52
CA GLY A 106 -13.71 6.24 -9.71
C GLY A 106 -12.46 7.09 -9.93
N LYS A 107 -12.65 8.39 -10.06
CA LYS A 107 -11.56 9.36 -10.20
C LYS A 107 -10.69 9.37 -8.93
N VAL A 108 -9.41 9.62 -9.11
CA VAL A 108 -8.45 9.84 -8.02
C VAL A 108 -7.62 11.07 -8.38
N ASP A 109 -7.28 11.84 -7.36
CA ASP A 109 -6.46 13.03 -7.53
C ASP A 109 -4.99 12.63 -7.54
N ALA A 110 -4.18 13.34 -8.33
CA ALA A 110 -2.75 13.08 -8.46
C ALA A 110 -1.95 14.36 -8.22
N ALA A 111 -0.76 14.21 -7.67
CA ALA A 111 0.20 15.28 -7.55
C ALA A 111 0.55 15.85 -8.94
N ASN A 112 0.80 17.16 -9.00
CA ASN A 112 1.20 17.82 -10.25
C ASN A 112 2.66 17.50 -10.57
N LEU A 113 2.89 16.30 -11.12
CA LEU A 113 4.19 15.77 -11.51
C LEU A 113 4.16 15.42 -13.00
N ALA A 114 5.16 15.90 -13.75
CA ALA A 114 5.38 15.50 -15.12
C ALA A 114 6.40 14.34 -15.16
N PHE A 115 5.97 13.17 -15.63
CA PHE A 115 6.82 12.00 -15.80
C PHE A 115 7.30 11.90 -17.26
N PRO A 116 8.61 11.93 -17.53
CA PRO A 116 9.11 11.83 -18.91
C PRO A 116 8.94 10.43 -19.54
N LYS A 117 8.82 9.37 -18.71
CA LYS A 117 8.75 7.95 -19.11
C LYS A 117 8.02 7.12 -18.05
N ASP A 118 6.81 7.53 -17.68
CA ASP A 118 5.90 6.86 -16.72
C ASP A 118 6.42 6.66 -15.28
N ARG A 119 7.67 7.03 -14.98
CA ARG A 119 8.26 7.09 -13.64
C ARG A 119 9.33 8.18 -13.53
N LYS A 120 9.70 8.53 -12.31
CA LYS A 120 10.76 9.50 -11.99
C LYS A 120 11.76 8.87 -11.03
N ALA A 121 12.98 8.65 -11.51
CA ALA A 121 14.10 8.20 -10.68
C ALA A 121 14.43 9.23 -9.58
N ILE A 122 14.76 8.72 -8.39
CA ILE A 122 15.18 9.48 -7.23
C ILE A 122 16.62 9.07 -6.92
N GLU A 123 17.56 9.86 -7.43
CA GLU A 123 18.98 9.53 -7.38
C GLU A 123 19.55 9.64 -5.95
N PRO A 124 20.33 8.65 -5.47
CA PRO A 124 20.93 8.68 -4.14
C PRO A 124 21.83 9.89 -3.94
N GLY A 125 21.72 10.53 -2.78
CA GLY A 125 22.58 11.66 -2.38
C GLY A 125 22.30 12.97 -3.12
N THR A 126 21.30 13.01 -3.99
CA THR A 126 20.94 14.23 -4.74
C THR A 126 19.87 15.06 -4.02
N SER A 127 19.51 16.20 -4.63
CA SER A 127 18.44 17.04 -4.10
C SER A 127 17.09 16.29 -4.10
N PRO A 128 16.27 16.42 -3.04
CA PRO A 128 14.97 15.77 -2.98
C PRO A 128 14.07 16.15 -4.16
N LEU A 129 13.29 15.20 -4.65
CA LEU A 129 12.18 15.46 -5.55
C LEU A 129 11.08 16.19 -4.77
N ARG A 130 10.81 17.45 -5.11
CA ARG A 130 9.81 18.29 -4.44
C ARG A 130 8.59 18.51 -5.32
N PHE A 131 7.41 18.44 -4.72
CA PHE A 131 6.14 18.65 -5.42
C PHE A 131 5.04 19.13 -4.47
N GLY A 132 3.94 19.58 -5.06
CA GLY A 132 2.76 20.04 -4.33
C GLY A 132 1.56 19.12 -4.53
N PHE A 133 0.76 18.96 -3.48
CA PHE A 133 -0.51 18.23 -3.52
C PHE A 133 -1.49 18.85 -2.51
N HIS A 134 -2.72 19.15 -2.94
CA HIS A 134 -3.75 19.86 -2.16
C HIS A 134 -3.22 21.04 -1.31
N GLY A 135 -2.38 21.89 -1.90
CA GLY A 135 -1.83 23.08 -1.23
C GLY A 135 -0.70 22.82 -0.24
N ARG A 136 -0.30 21.57 -0.03
CA ARG A 136 0.83 21.16 0.82
C ARG A 136 2.05 20.86 -0.03
N ARG A 137 3.25 20.96 0.58
CA ARG A 137 4.54 20.68 -0.07
C ARG A 137 5.12 19.39 0.48
N TYR A 138 5.61 18.56 -0.43
CA TYR A 138 6.20 17.27 -0.11
C TYR A 138 7.59 17.15 -0.74
N ALA A 139 8.40 16.25 -0.18
CA ALA A 139 9.72 15.90 -0.66
C ALA A 139 9.92 14.39 -0.58
N LEU A 140 10.46 13.80 -1.65
CA LEU A 140 11.01 12.45 -1.65
C LEU A 140 12.53 12.54 -1.77
N ARG A 141 13.23 11.87 -0.86
CA ARG A 141 14.71 11.90 -0.78
C ARG A 141 15.24 10.48 -0.78
N HIS A 142 16.21 10.21 -1.63
CA HIS A 142 17.07 9.04 -1.54
C HIS A 142 18.41 9.47 -0.93
N THR A 143 18.67 9.04 0.29
CA THR A 143 19.91 9.40 1.02
C THR A 143 21.10 8.64 0.46
N ALA A 144 22.31 9.18 0.62
CA ALA A 144 23.54 8.47 0.24
C ALA A 144 23.77 7.17 1.05
N ALA A 145 23.08 7.01 2.18
CA ALA A 145 23.13 5.81 3.02
C ALA A 145 22.12 4.72 2.61
N GLY A 146 21.28 4.95 1.58
CA GLY A 146 20.33 3.96 1.06
C GLY A 146 18.88 4.12 1.54
N ALA A 147 18.59 5.04 2.47
CA ALA A 147 17.21 5.28 2.89
C ALA A 147 16.43 6.13 1.86
N VAL A 148 15.23 5.69 1.48
CA VAL A 148 14.24 6.47 0.72
C VAL A 148 13.19 7.01 1.69
N ILE A 149 13.05 8.33 1.74
CA ILE A 149 12.27 9.03 2.76
C ILE A 149 11.26 9.96 2.08
N ALA A 150 10.01 9.90 2.54
CA ALA A 150 8.97 10.87 2.23
C ALA A 150 8.80 11.87 3.39
N GLU A 151 8.74 13.16 3.07
CA GLU A 151 8.57 14.24 4.04
C GLU A 151 7.50 15.22 3.56
N GLY A 152 6.68 15.71 4.47
CA GLY A 152 5.69 16.73 4.18
C GLY A 152 4.73 16.92 5.34
N ASP A 153 4.14 18.11 5.42
CA ASP A 153 3.15 18.43 6.45
C ASP A 153 3.62 18.20 7.90
N GLY A 154 4.92 18.42 8.17
CA GLY A 154 5.52 18.16 9.49
C GLY A 154 5.72 16.68 9.82
N LYS A 155 5.40 15.76 8.90
CA LYS A 155 5.53 14.32 9.05
C LYS A 155 6.63 13.74 8.16
N ARG A 156 7.07 12.53 8.50
CA ARG A 156 8.14 11.81 7.80
C ARG A 156 7.89 10.30 7.81
N SER A 157 8.13 9.63 6.69
CA SER A 157 8.11 8.17 6.56
C SER A 157 9.39 7.68 5.89
N ILE A 158 9.96 6.57 6.39
CA ILE A 158 10.98 5.81 5.67
C ILE A 158 10.21 4.79 4.81
N LEU A 159 10.29 4.93 3.48
CA LEU A 159 9.57 4.06 2.55
C LEU A 159 10.35 2.77 2.26
N HIS A 160 11.67 2.89 2.20
CA HIS A 160 12.57 1.78 1.98
C HIS A 160 13.95 2.12 2.54
N ASP A 161 14.71 1.12 2.95
CA ASP A 161 16.11 1.28 3.35
C ASP A 161 16.91 0.10 2.78
N PHE A 162 17.81 0.41 1.86
CA PHE A 162 18.68 -0.60 1.24
C PHE A 162 19.79 -1.10 2.19
N GLY A 163 19.92 -0.54 3.39
CA GLY A 163 20.88 -0.99 4.39
C GLY A 163 22.35 -0.71 4.03
N GLY A 164 22.60 0.18 3.08
CA GLY A 164 23.93 0.50 2.60
C GLY A 164 23.95 1.45 1.40
N SER A 165 25.16 1.89 1.04
CA SER A 165 25.40 2.91 0.02
C SER A 165 25.88 2.37 -1.33
N SER A 166 25.98 1.05 -1.51
CA SER A 166 26.64 0.47 -2.70
C SER A 166 25.73 -0.37 -3.61
N PRO A 167 25.80 -0.10 -4.93
CA PRO A 167 24.80 -0.36 -5.98
C PRO A 167 24.58 -1.83 -6.38
N PRO A 168 23.60 -2.07 -7.28
CA PRO A 168 22.69 -1.11 -7.93
C PRO A 168 21.35 -0.96 -7.22
N PHE A 169 21.30 -0.04 -6.25
CA PHE A 169 20.04 0.37 -5.63
C PHE A 169 19.38 1.49 -6.44
N SER A 170 18.15 1.25 -6.89
CA SER A 170 17.36 2.21 -7.65
C SER A 170 16.03 2.46 -6.94
N ALA A 171 15.57 3.72 -6.93
CA ALA A 171 14.28 4.10 -6.39
C ALA A 171 13.56 5.00 -7.38
N SER A 172 12.34 4.62 -7.74
CA SER A 172 11.53 5.33 -8.74
C SER A 172 10.13 5.64 -8.19
N LEU A 173 9.73 6.90 -8.30
CA LEU A 173 8.34 7.30 -8.10
C LEU A 173 7.55 6.99 -9.37
N ILE A 174 6.52 6.18 -9.27
CA ILE A 174 5.61 5.85 -10.38
C ILE A 174 4.38 6.75 -10.34
N TRP A 175 3.80 6.93 -9.16
CA TRP A 175 2.61 7.76 -8.98
C TRP A 175 2.54 8.32 -7.56
N ALA A 176 1.99 9.52 -7.43
CA ALA A 176 1.69 10.16 -6.15
C ALA A 176 0.34 10.88 -6.25
N GLY A 177 -0.51 10.78 -5.24
CA GLY A 177 -1.86 11.32 -5.25
C GLY A 177 -2.69 10.87 -4.07
N ASP A 178 -4.01 10.83 -4.20
CA ASP A 178 -4.95 10.36 -3.17
C ASP A 178 -5.74 9.18 -3.74
N LEU A 179 -5.26 7.96 -3.47
CA LEU A 179 -5.76 6.73 -4.09
C LEU A 179 -7.02 6.23 -3.37
N ASP A 180 -7.03 6.33 -2.04
CA ASP A 180 -8.13 5.88 -1.17
C ASP A 180 -9.20 6.97 -0.88
N ARG A 181 -8.96 8.21 -1.33
CA ARG A 181 -9.85 9.38 -1.23
C ARG A 181 -9.99 9.91 0.19
N ASP A 182 -8.94 9.81 1.00
CA ASP A 182 -8.91 10.38 2.35
C ASP A 182 -8.43 11.86 2.38
N GLY A 183 -8.08 12.43 1.22
CA GLY A 183 -7.59 13.80 1.05
C GLY A 183 -6.11 13.98 1.38
N ARG A 184 -5.39 12.90 1.69
CA ARG A 184 -3.97 12.88 2.02
C ARG A 184 -3.20 12.14 0.93
N LEU A 185 -1.87 12.18 1.03
CA LEU A 185 -0.98 11.77 -0.03
C LEU A 185 -0.59 10.30 0.14
N ASP A 186 -0.75 9.55 -0.94
CA ASP A 186 -0.32 8.18 -1.16
C ASP A 186 0.80 8.13 -2.21
N PHE A 187 1.55 7.03 -2.20
CA PHE A 187 2.66 6.80 -3.13
C PHE A 187 2.62 5.40 -3.73
N LEU A 188 2.98 5.32 -5.00
CA LEU A 188 3.36 4.09 -5.67
C LEU A 188 4.82 4.20 -6.09
N MET A 189 5.65 3.31 -5.54
CA MET A 189 7.10 3.35 -5.66
C MET A 189 7.64 2.00 -6.11
N GLU A 190 8.74 2.05 -6.85
CA GLU A 190 9.54 0.89 -7.25
C GLU A 190 10.93 1.04 -6.63
N PHE A 191 11.42 -0.04 -6.03
CA PHE A 191 12.76 -0.15 -5.47
C PHE A 191 13.44 -1.36 -6.09
N GLU A 192 14.65 -1.21 -6.59
CA GLU A 192 15.39 -2.27 -7.27
C GLU A 192 16.78 -2.41 -6.65
N SER A 193 17.28 -3.63 -6.61
CA SER A 193 18.62 -4.03 -6.17
C SER A 193 19.06 -5.28 -6.92
N ASP A 194 20.32 -5.69 -6.79
CA ASP A 194 20.78 -7.01 -7.28
C ASP A 194 20.05 -8.19 -6.62
N LEU A 195 19.42 -7.98 -5.46
CA LEU A 195 18.67 -9.02 -4.74
C LEU A 195 17.23 -9.14 -5.25
N GLY A 196 16.79 -8.23 -6.11
CA GLY A 196 15.44 -8.17 -6.63
C GLY A 196 14.82 -6.77 -6.59
N ALA A 197 13.55 -6.72 -6.92
CA ALA A 197 12.76 -5.50 -6.97
C ALA A 197 11.51 -5.59 -6.10
N SER A 198 11.00 -4.43 -5.67
CA SER A 198 9.71 -4.32 -4.98
C SER A 198 8.91 -3.15 -5.55
N PHE A 199 7.63 -3.38 -5.76
CA PHE A 199 6.66 -2.41 -6.24
C PHE A 199 5.59 -2.24 -5.18
N CYS A 200 5.63 -1.11 -4.48
CA CYS A 200 4.94 -0.91 -3.22
C CYS A 200 3.94 0.24 -3.30
N LEU A 201 2.75 0.01 -2.74
CA LEU A 201 1.77 1.02 -2.41
C LEU A 201 1.97 1.46 -0.96
N PHE A 202 2.12 2.77 -0.76
CA PHE A 202 2.12 3.40 0.55
C PHE A 202 0.91 4.33 0.64
N THR A 203 0.13 4.22 1.71
CA THR A 203 -1.03 5.10 1.93
C THR A 203 -0.97 5.82 3.25
N SER A 204 -1.62 6.98 3.32
CA SER A 204 -1.85 7.71 4.57
C SER A 204 -2.76 6.95 5.54
N GLY A 205 -3.65 6.09 5.04
CA GLY A 205 -4.47 5.19 5.85
C GLY A 205 -3.66 4.11 6.58
N SER A 206 -2.52 3.69 6.03
CA SER A 206 -1.60 2.70 6.63
C SER A 206 -0.50 3.33 7.49
N ALA A 207 -0.47 4.66 7.63
CA ALA A 207 0.55 5.37 8.38
C ALA A 207 0.46 5.11 9.89
N LYS A 208 1.61 4.89 10.54
CA LYS A 208 1.70 4.88 12.01
C LYS A 208 1.69 6.30 12.56
N GLU A 209 1.70 6.42 13.89
CA GLU A 209 1.81 7.71 14.56
C GLU A 209 3.04 8.48 14.07
N ASN A 210 2.86 9.76 13.72
CA ASN A 210 3.88 10.66 13.16
C ASN A 210 4.44 10.29 11.77
N GLU A 211 3.95 9.22 11.14
CA GLU A 211 4.28 8.89 9.76
C GLU A 211 3.36 9.63 8.78
N LEU A 212 3.91 9.94 7.60
CA LEU A 212 3.16 10.52 6.49
C LEU A 212 2.31 9.46 5.79
N VAL A 213 2.92 8.32 5.50
CA VAL A 213 2.34 7.11 4.89
C VAL A 213 2.94 5.86 5.53
N GLY A 214 2.24 4.74 5.44
CA GLY A 214 2.77 3.42 5.74
C GLY A 214 2.53 2.46 4.58
N THR A 215 3.20 1.30 4.60
CA THR A 215 3.07 0.28 3.54
C THR A 215 1.67 -0.33 3.57
N ALA A 216 0.93 -0.20 2.48
CA ALA A 216 -0.36 -0.87 2.30
C ALA A 216 -0.20 -2.25 1.66
N GLY A 217 0.80 -2.42 0.79
CA GLY A 217 1.12 -3.70 0.16
C GLY A 217 2.26 -3.57 -0.85
N CYS A 218 2.95 -4.68 -1.14
CA CYS A 218 4.06 -4.74 -2.10
C CYS A 218 3.97 -6.00 -2.96
N MET A 219 4.31 -5.87 -4.24
CA MET A 219 4.76 -6.98 -5.08
C MET A 219 6.28 -7.06 -4.94
N ASN A 220 6.84 -8.23 -4.64
CA ASN A 220 8.28 -8.45 -4.60
C ASN A 220 8.68 -9.38 -5.73
N VAL A 221 9.81 -9.12 -6.35
CA VAL A 221 10.36 -9.89 -7.47
C VAL A 221 11.78 -10.25 -7.10
N SER A 222 12.12 -11.53 -7.15
CA SER A 222 13.48 -12.02 -6.91
C SER A 222 14.44 -11.62 -8.03
N GLY A 223 15.70 -11.36 -7.66
CA GLY A 223 16.80 -11.01 -8.57
C GLY A 223 17.63 -12.21 -9.03
#